data_AF-W9YPH0-F1
#
_entry.id   AF-W9YPH0-F1
#
_cell.length_a   1.000
_cell.length_b   1.000
_cell.length_c   1.000
_cell.angle_alpha   90.00
_cell.angle_beta   90.00
_cell.angle_gamma   90.00
#
_symmetry.space_group_name_H-M   'P 1'
#
loop_
_entity.id
_entity.type
_entity.pdbx_description
1 polymer ?
#
loop_
_entity_poly.entity_id
_entity_poly.type
_entity_poly.pdbx_seq_one_letter_code
_entity_poly.pdbx_strand_id
1 'polypeptide(L)'
;MGSNTREMMKNKNVAGGQLGILSTDPPTGFYRDGYCRTGPEDKGNHSVAATVTQEFLDFTDSRGNNLKKSGVKSGMKWCLCAHR
;
A
#
# COMPACT_ATOMS: atom_id res chain seq x y z
N MET A 1 20.91 -4.25 25.42
CA MET A 1 20.54 -4.25 23.98
C MET A 1 19.43 -5.28 23.80
N GLY A 2 18.19 -4.88 24.05
CA GLY A 2 17.04 -5.78 24.03
C GLY A 2 16.64 -6.10 22.60
N SER A 3 16.66 -7.38 22.24
CA SER A 3 16.10 -7.90 20.99
C SER A 3 14.63 -7.49 20.87
N ASN A 4 14.36 -6.46 20.08
CA ASN A 4 13.02 -5.99 19.74
C ASN A 4 12.48 -6.75 18.51
N THR A 5 12.82 -8.03 18.38
CA THR A 5 12.48 -8.89 17.23
C THR A 5 11.25 -9.77 17.49
N ARG A 6 10.65 -9.66 18.68
CA ARG A 6 9.38 -10.32 19.00
C ARG A 6 8.23 -9.39 18.58
N GLU A 7 7.46 -9.87 17.60
CA GLU A 7 6.30 -9.24 16.91
C GLU A 7 6.52 -8.42 15.63
N MET A 8 7.50 -8.81 14.81
CA MET A 8 7.28 -8.70 13.36
C MET A 8 6.39 -9.88 12.92
N MET A 9 5.11 -9.85 13.26
CA MET A 9 4.17 -10.87 12.78
C MET A 9 4.12 -10.84 11.24
N LYS A 10 4.82 -11.81 10.63
CA LYS A 10 4.44 -12.68 9.50
C LYS A 10 3.54 -12.12 8.38
N ASN A 11 3.63 -10.84 8.04
CA ASN A 11 3.02 -10.37 6.81
C ASN A 11 3.73 -11.05 5.66
N LYS A 12 2.99 -11.87 4.91
CA LYS A 12 3.49 -12.60 3.75
C LYS A 12 3.08 -11.88 2.48
N ASN A 13 3.95 -11.90 1.49
CA ASN A 13 3.56 -11.58 0.14
C ASN A 13 2.73 -12.74 -0.46
N VAL A 14 2.15 -12.50 -1.62
CA VAL A 14 1.28 -13.49 -2.31
C VAL A 14 2.00 -14.79 -2.68
N ALA A 15 3.33 -14.80 -2.77
CA ALA A 15 4.14 -16.00 -3.00
C ALA A 15 4.47 -16.75 -1.69
N GLY A 16 3.93 -16.33 -0.54
CA GLY A 16 4.12 -16.98 0.76
C GLY A 16 5.43 -16.61 1.47
N GLY A 17 6.28 -15.80 0.83
CA GLY A 17 7.51 -15.23 1.42
C GLY A 17 7.23 -13.99 2.26
N GLN A 18 8.27 -13.38 2.84
CA GLN A 18 8.13 -12.16 3.64
C GLN A 18 7.60 -10.98 2.81
N LEU A 19 6.68 -10.20 3.37
CA LEU A 19 6.21 -8.97 2.74
C LEU A 19 7.35 -7.95 2.67
N GLY A 20 7.67 -7.53 1.45
CA GLY A 20 8.70 -6.52 1.20
C GLY A 20 8.19 -5.10 1.40
N ILE A 21 9.13 -4.19 1.62
CA ILE A 21 8.85 -2.75 1.65
C ILE A 21 8.53 -2.25 0.24
N LEU A 22 7.48 -1.44 0.11
CA LEU A 22 7.07 -0.86 -1.16
C LEU A 22 7.73 0.51 -1.40
N SER A 23 7.55 1.45 -0.48
CA SER A 23 8.10 2.82 -0.56
C SER A 23 8.12 3.52 0.79
N THR A 24 9.25 4.11 1.17
CA THR A 24 9.41 4.92 2.39
C THR A 24 9.45 6.42 2.13
N ASP A 25 9.70 6.83 0.89
CA ASP A 25 9.78 8.23 0.50
C ASP A 25 9.14 8.45 -0.89
N PRO A 26 7.89 8.95 -0.97
CA PRO A 26 7.00 9.17 0.17
C PRO A 26 6.54 7.84 0.81
N PRO A 27 6.19 7.84 2.11
CA PRO A 27 5.69 6.65 2.78
C PRO A 27 4.30 6.26 2.29
N THR A 28 4.14 4.97 1.94
CA THR A 28 2.87 4.38 1.51
C THR A 28 2.31 3.39 2.54
N GLY A 29 1.23 2.70 2.18
CA GLY A 29 0.51 1.78 3.06
C GLY A 29 -0.52 2.49 3.94
N PHE A 30 -1.51 1.72 4.41
CA PHE A 30 -2.54 2.23 5.32
C PHE A 30 -1.92 2.81 6.60
N TYR A 31 -0.93 2.13 7.17
CA TYR A 31 -0.20 2.55 8.38
C TYR A 31 0.93 3.56 8.13
N ARG A 32 1.16 3.99 6.88
CA ARG A 32 2.23 4.92 6.50
C ARG A 32 3.64 4.49 6.89
N ASP A 33 3.89 3.18 6.89
CA ASP A 33 5.18 2.56 7.22
C ASP A 33 5.93 2.01 5.98
N GLY A 34 5.36 2.20 4.80
CA GLY A 34 5.93 1.76 3.53
C GLY A 34 5.60 0.33 3.13
N TYR A 35 4.75 -0.39 3.88
CA TYR A 35 4.30 -1.73 3.54
C TYR A 35 2.82 -1.75 3.15
N CYS A 36 2.44 -2.59 2.17
CA CYS A 36 1.03 -2.88 1.89
C CYS A 36 0.48 -3.96 2.81
N ARG A 37 0.67 -3.77 4.12
CA ARG A 37 0.03 -4.60 5.15
C ARG A 37 -1.31 -3.97 5.54
N THR A 38 -2.25 -4.84 5.88
CA THR A 38 -3.61 -4.48 6.27
C THR A 38 -3.91 -4.99 7.68
N GLY A 39 -5.06 -4.62 8.24
CA GLY A 39 -5.54 -5.06 9.56
C GLY A 39 -7.03 -4.74 9.74
N PRO A 40 -7.63 -5.10 10.89
CA PRO A 40 -9.06 -4.90 11.15
C PRO A 40 -9.58 -3.47 10.95
N GLU A 41 -8.74 -2.47 11.11
CA GLU A 41 -9.02 -1.05 10.93
C GLU A 41 -9.04 -0.60 9.45
N ASP A 42 -8.34 -1.33 8.59
CA ASP A 42 -8.23 -1.05 7.17
C ASP A 42 -9.37 -1.70 6.39
N LYS A 43 -10.56 -1.09 6.51
CA LYS A 43 -11.79 -1.56 5.83
C LYS A 43 -11.67 -1.58 4.29
N GLY A 44 -10.74 -0.81 3.72
CA GLY A 44 -10.47 -0.76 2.28
C GLY A 44 -9.57 -1.89 1.79
N ASN A 45 -8.86 -2.56 2.69
CA ASN A 45 -7.87 -3.58 2.40
C ASN A 45 -6.81 -3.09 1.40
N HIS A 46 -5.95 -2.16 1.84
CA HIS A 46 -4.84 -1.59 1.06
C HIS A 46 -3.64 -2.56 0.96
N SER A 47 -3.89 -3.81 0.56
CA SER A 47 -2.88 -4.86 0.45
C SER A 47 -2.27 -5.02 -0.95
N VAL A 48 -2.78 -4.30 -1.95
CA VAL A 48 -2.29 -4.42 -3.34
C VAL A 48 -1.20 -3.38 -3.59
N ALA A 49 0.05 -3.83 -3.71
CA ALA A 49 1.17 -3.00 -4.11
C ALA A 49 1.16 -2.74 -5.61
N ALA A 50 1.18 -1.48 -6.04
CA ALA A 50 1.25 -1.11 -7.45
C ALA A 50 2.19 0.06 -7.71
N THR A 51 2.74 0.14 -8.92
CA THR A 51 3.24 1.39 -9.49
C THR A 51 2.11 1.96 -10.34
N VAL A 52 1.56 3.10 -9.94
CA VAL A 52 0.38 3.65 -10.61
C VAL A 52 0.77 4.34 -11.91
N THR A 53 -0.10 4.26 -12.92
CA THR A 53 0.06 4.98 -14.19
C THR A 53 -0.94 6.12 -14.29
N GLN A 54 -0.76 7.01 -15.28
CA GLN A 54 -1.69 8.10 -15.52
C GLN A 54 -3.09 7.57 -15.89
N GLU A 55 -3.15 6.53 -16.72
CA GLU A 55 -4.40 5.90 -17.17
C GLU A 55 -5.16 5.30 -15.97
N PHE A 56 -4.45 4.64 -15.05
CA PHE A 56 -5.04 4.14 -13.81
C PHE A 56 -5.56 5.28 -12.94
N LEU A 57 -4.80 6.38 -12.80
CA LEU A 57 -5.22 7.54 -12.02
C LEU A 57 -6.48 8.21 -12.58
N ASP A 58 -6.63 8.26 -13.90
CA ASP A 58 -7.82 8.81 -14.55
C ASP A 58 -9.01 7.84 -14.45
N PHE A 59 -8.76 6.54 -14.61
CA PHE A 59 -9.77 5.51 -14.40
C PHE A 59 -10.33 5.53 -12.96
N THR A 60 -9.46 5.46 -11.95
CA THR A 60 -9.90 5.43 -10.55
C THR A 60 -10.63 6.70 -10.14
N ASP A 61 -10.24 7.87 -10.68
CA ASP A 61 -10.93 9.14 -10.48
C ASP A 61 -12.34 9.11 -11.08
N SER A 62 -12.49 8.55 -12.30
CA SER A 62 -13.81 8.35 -12.94
C SER A 62 -14.73 7.40 -12.16
N ARG A 63 -14.15 6.54 -11.31
CA ARG A 63 -14.86 5.63 -10.39
C ARG A 63 -15.10 6.24 -9.01
N GLY A 64 -14.83 7.53 -8.83
CA GLY A 64 -15.04 8.24 -7.57
C GLY A 64 -13.94 8.05 -6.53
N ASN A 65 -12.80 7.48 -6.90
CA ASN A 65 -11.62 7.33 -6.04
C ASN A 65 -10.46 8.18 -6.58
N ASN A 66 -10.49 9.47 -6.26
CA ASN A 66 -9.50 10.44 -6.72
C ASN A 66 -8.20 10.38 -5.91
N LEU A 67 -7.26 9.55 -6.34
CA LEU A 67 -5.94 9.42 -5.70
C LEU A 67 -5.03 10.65 -5.93
N LYS A 68 -5.28 11.43 -6.98
CA LYS A 68 -4.52 12.66 -7.29
C LYS A 68 -4.69 13.69 -6.17
N LYS A 69 -5.87 13.78 -5.54
CA LYS A 69 -6.12 14.62 -4.34
C LYS A 69 -5.31 14.21 -3.12
N SER A 70 -4.88 12.95 -3.05
CA SER A 70 -3.96 12.44 -2.02
C SER A 70 -2.48 12.61 -2.38
N GLY A 71 -2.17 13.35 -3.45
CA GLY A 71 -0.80 13.62 -3.89
C GLY A 71 -0.16 12.49 -4.69
N VAL A 72 -0.92 11.46 -5.09
CA VAL A 72 -0.42 10.35 -5.88
C VAL A 72 -0.26 10.78 -7.35
N LYS A 73 0.90 10.49 -7.93
CA LYS A 73 1.27 10.83 -9.31
C LYS A 73 1.62 9.57 -10.11
N SER A 74 1.55 9.66 -11.43
CA SER A 74 2.01 8.59 -12.33
C SER A 74 3.47 8.22 -12.01
N GLY A 75 3.78 6.92 -12.01
CA GLY A 75 5.07 6.36 -11.63
C GLY A 75 5.28 6.17 -10.13
N MET A 76 4.37 6.65 -9.27
CA MET A 76 4.50 6.45 -7.82
C MET A 76 4.13 5.03 -7.41
N LYS A 77 4.85 4.50 -6.41
CA LYS A 77 4.47 3.26 -5.75
C LYS A 77 3.43 3.54 -4.68
N TRP A 78 2.32 2.82 -4.73
CA TRP A 78 1.20 3.03 -3.82
C TRP A 78 0.50 1.73 -3.45
N CYS A 79 0.02 1.62 -2.21
CA CYS A 79 -0.86 0.54 -1.79
C CYS A 79 -2.31 0.87 -2.11
N LEU A 80 -2.93 0.06 -2.95
CA LEU A 80 -4.31 0.19 -3.42
C LEU A 80 -5.25 -0.71 -2.62
N CYS A 81 -6.48 -0.25 -2.41
CA CYS A 81 -7.57 -1.06 -1.90
C CYS A 81 -7.85 -2.25 -2.84
N ALA A 82 -7.99 -3.46 -2.29
CA ALA A 82 -8.24 -4.66 -3.09
C ALA A 82 -9.59 -4.66 -3.85
N HIS A 83 -10.55 -3.83 -3.43
CA HIS A 83 -11.88 -3.73 -4.06
C HIS A 83 -12.00 -2.57 -5.06
N ARG A 84 -10.91 -1.88 -5.39
CA ARG A 84 -10.93 -0.70 -6.27
C ARG A 84 -10.45 -1.01 -7.68
#